data_AF-A0A1G6WG80-F1
#
_entry.id   AF-A0A1G6WG80-F1
#
_cell.length_a   1.000
_cell.length_b   1.000
_cell.length_c   1.000
_cell.angle_alpha   90.00
_cell.angle_beta   90.00
_cell.angle_gamma   90.00
#
_symmetry.space_group_name_H-M   'P 1'
#
loop_
_entity.id
_entity.type
_entity.pdbx_description
1 polymer ?
#
loop_
_entity_poly.entity_id
_entity_poly.type
_entity_poly.pdbx_seq_one_letter_code
_entity_poly.pdbx_strand_id
1 'polypeptide(L)'
;MLHCPRTFARTIAFPGLFLATVLSPALAADPTGDWKVADGVATIRVAQCNGNMWGAVSWEKTPGGKDKNNPDPAKQSRPTLGMPILIDMKKKAGADAWEGQVYNAKDGQLYSSTIKPVGTDQLEIQGCVLGFLCGGETWTRVGPPIPVSAAGSPAAKGTQPKSTAPQKTTGAVAPATKPAQKQAPGNANAQADAVGDICLLPDIARPTH
;
A
#
# COMPACT_ATOMS: atom_id res chain seq x y z
N MET A 1 59.06 -34.88 60.40
CA MET A 1 58.84 -34.53 58.98
C MET A 1 57.38 -34.15 58.81
N LEU A 2 57.11 -32.85 58.64
CA LEU A 2 55.77 -32.29 58.52
C LEU A 2 55.11 -32.77 57.21
N HIS A 3 53.89 -33.31 57.30
CA HIS A 3 53.03 -33.57 56.15
C HIS A 3 52.03 -32.43 55.98
N CYS A 4 52.07 -31.81 54.80
CA CYS A 4 51.20 -30.71 54.36
C CYS A 4 49.83 -31.25 53.91
N PRO A 5 48.69 -30.61 54.24
CA PRO A 5 47.39 -31.04 53.75
C PRO A 5 47.11 -30.44 52.36
N ARG A 6 46.67 -31.27 51.41
CA ARG A 6 46.18 -30.83 50.09
C ARG A 6 44.67 -30.65 50.16
N THR A 7 44.21 -29.41 50.20
CA THR A 7 42.81 -29.03 50.04
C THR A 7 42.44 -29.10 48.55
N PHE A 8 41.52 -30.01 48.19
CA PHE A 8 40.90 -30.03 46.86
C PHE A 8 39.72 -29.05 46.84
N ALA A 9 39.91 -27.87 46.25
CA ALA A 9 38.82 -26.98 45.91
C ALA A 9 38.12 -27.50 44.65
N ARG A 10 36.84 -27.87 44.77
CA ARG A 10 36.02 -28.42 43.68
C ARG A 10 35.28 -27.27 43.01
N THR A 11 35.85 -26.74 41.93
CA THR A 11 35.22 -25.68 41.12
C THR A 11 34.05 -26.25 40.34
N ILE A 12 32.81 -25.89 40.71
CA ILE A 12 31.61 -26.23 39.95
C ILE A 12 31.44 -25.16 38.85
N ALA A 13 31.75 -25.53 37.61
CA ALA A 13 31.48 -24.72 36.44
C ALA A 13 30.03 -24.92 36.00
N PHE A 14 29.16 -23.92 36.20
CA PHE A 14 27.85 -23.85 35.57
C PHE A 14 28.00 -23.33 34.14
N PRO A 15 27.64 -24.10 33.09
CA PRO A 15 27.61 -23.57 31.74
C PRO A 15 26.37 -22.68 31.62
N GLY A 16 26.58 -21.37 31.53
CA GLY A 16 25.53 -20.40 31.23
C GLY A 16 25.04 -20.59 29.79
N LEU A 17 23.88 -21.22 29.62
CA LEU A 17 23.17 -21.27 28.36
C LEU A 17 22.54 -19.90 28.09
N PHE A 18 23.28 -19.02 27.40
CA PHE A 18 22.74 -17.76 26.90
C PHE A 18 21.75 -18.05 25.76
N LEU A 19 20.46 -18.00 26.07
CA LEU A 19 19.38 -18.09 25.09
C LEU A 19 19.28 -16.73 24.38
N ALA A 20 19.89 -16.61 23.19
CA ALA A 20 19.79 -15.43 22.35
C ALA A 20 18.37 -15.35 21.75
N THR A 21 17.49 -14.55 22.37
CA THR A 21 16.19 -14.22 21.79
C THR A 21 16.38 -13.32 20.57
N VAL A 22 16.11 -13.88 19.39
CA VAL A 22 16.08 -13.12 18.14
C VAL A 22 14.78 -12.30 18.14
N LEU A 23 14.89 -11.01 18.45
CA LEU A 23 13.79 -10.06 18.29
C LEU A 23 13.65 -9.75 16.81
N SER A 24 12.73 -10.42 16.13
CA SER A 24 12.30 -10.01 14.80
C SER A 24 11.49 -8.72 14.92
N PRO A 25 11.88 -7.61 14.27
CA PRO A 25 11.07 -6.41 14.26
C PRO A 25 9.74 -6.74 13.57
N ALA A 26 8.63 -6.46 14.25
CA ALA A 26 7.32 -6.47 13.62
C ALA A 26 7.30 -5.33 12.58
N LEU A 27 7.28 -5.69 11.29
CA LEU A 27 7.08 -4.70 10.24
C LEU A 27 5.65 -4.19 10.34
N ALA A 28 5.51 -2.89 10.62
CA ALA A 28 4.24 -2.19 10.54
C ALA A 28 3.66 -2.36 9.13
N ALA A 29 2.36 -2.67 9.06
CA ALA A 29 1.69 -2.84 7.77
C ALA A 29 1.60 -1.51 7.01
N ASP A 30 1.93 -1.54 5.72
CA ASP A 30 2.02 -0.37 4.84
C ASP A 30 0.66 -0.10 4.14
N PRO A 31 -0.01 1.03 4.41
CA PRO A 31 -1.28 1.38 3.78
C PRO A 31 -1.12 1.88 2.34
N THR A 32 0.10 2.12 1.84
CA THR A 32 0.30 2.63 0.48
C THR A 32 -0.06 1.58 -0.58
N GLY A 33 -0.44 2.06 -1.77
CA GLY A 33 -0.80 1.24 -2.92
C GLY A 33 -2.22 1.47 -3.43
N ASP A 34 -2.65 0.62 -4.36
CA ASP A 34 -3.97 0.69 -4.98
C ASP A 34 -4.96 -0.27 -4.28
N TRP A 35 -6.10 0.30 -3.87
CA TRP A 35 -7.13 -0.36 -3.06
C TRP A 35 -8.49 -0.30 -3.74
N LYS A 36 -9.10 -1.45 -4.00
CA LYS A 36 -10.46 -1.53 -4.51
C LYS A 36 -11.44 -1.33 -3.36
N VAL A 37 -12.37 -0.38 -3.54
CA VAL A 37 -13.43 -0.12 -2.56
C VAL A 37 -14.37 -1.33 -2.43
N ALA A 38 -15.09 -1.44 -1.31
CA ALA A 38 -15.84 -2.66 -0.97
C ALA A 38 -16.90 -3.07 -2.01
N ASP A 39 -17.60 -2.10 -2.61
CA ASP A 39 -18.59 -2.34 -3.67
C ASP A 39 -17.97 -2.51 -5.07
N GLY A 40 -16.65 -2.36 -5.19
CA GLY A 40 -15.88 -2.56 -6.42
C GLY A 40 -16.11 -1.53 -7.52
N VAL A 41 -16.68 -0.36 -7.21
CA VAL A 41 -16.94 0.68 -8.23
C VAL A 41 -15.74 1.58 -8.52
N ALA A 42 -14.74 1.59 -7.64
CA ALA A 42 -13.55 2.41 -7.76
C ALA A 42 -12.30 1.72 -7.20
N THR A 43 -11.13 2.22 -7.60
CA THR A 43 -9.85 1.96 -6.94
C THR A 43 -9.30 3.29 -6.44
N ILE A 44 -8.79 3.28 -5.20
CA ILE A 44 -8.16 4.41 -4.54
C ILE A 44 -6.67 4.13 -4.44
N ARG A 45 -5.86 5.02 -5.02
CA ARG A 45 -4.41 5.01 -4.80
C ARG A 45 -4.10 5.76 -3.52
N VAL A 46 -3.39 5.11 -2.60
CA VAL A 46 -2.96 5.67 -1.31
C VAL A 46 -1.45 5.88 -1.33
N ALA A 47 -1.02 7.08 -0.94
CA ALA A 47 0.39 7.47 -0.88
C ALA A 47 0.64 8.45 0.26
N GLN A 48 1.89 8.53 0.70
CA GLN A 48 2.31 9.55 1.65
C GLN A 48 2.67 10.83 0.89
N CYS A 49 1.86 11.88 1.08
CA CYS A 49 2.06 13.19 0.47
C CYS A 49 2.21 14.24 1.59
N ASN A 50 3.27 15.04 1.53
CA ASN A 50 3.52 16.12 2.52
C ASN A 50 3.52 15.64 3.99
N GLY A 51 4.00 14.41 4.25
CA GLY A 51 4.11 13.82 5.58
C GLY A 51 2.87 13.07 6.08
N ASN A 52 1.71 13.23 5.42
CA ASN A 52 0.46 12.55 5.77
C ASN A 52 0.03 11.58 4.68
N MET A 53 -0.81 10.61 5.02
CA MET A 53 -1.39 9.70 4.03
C MET A 53 -2.56 10.38 3.32
N TRP A 54 -2.61 10.21 2.01
CA TRP A 54 -3.66 10.69 1.13
C TRP A 54 -4.13 9.57 0.22
N GLY A 55 -5.37 9.64 -0.23
CA GLY A 55 -5.95 8.67 -1.15
C GLY A 55 -6.77 9.37 -2.22
N ALA A 56 -6.55 9.05 -3.49
CA ALA A 56 -7.32 9.60 -4.60
C ALA A 56 -7.85 8.50 -5.52
N VAL A 57 -8.97 8.75 -6.19
CA VAL A 57 -9.56 7.81 -7.16
C VAL A 57 -8.57 7.60 -8.31
N SER A 58 -8.01 6.39 -8.44
CA SER A 58 -7.06 6.02 -9.50
C SER A 58 -7.71 5.24 -10.64
N TRP A 59 -8.89 4.66 -10.41
CA TRP A 59 -9.68 3.99 -11.42
C TRP A 59 -11.16 3.95 -11.05
N GLU A 60 -12.01 3.90 -12.07
CA GLU A 60 -13.47 3.83 -11.94
C GLU A 60 -14.02 2.72 -12.83
N LYS A 61 -14.98 1.96 -12.31
CA LYS A 61 -15.71 0.95 -13.09
C LYS A 61 -16.46 1.57 -14.26
N THR A 62 -17.01 2.76 -14.04
CA THR A 62 -17.66 3.58 -15.07
C THR A 62 -16.96 4.94 -15.14
N PRO A 63 -16.04 5.14 -16.10
CA PRO A 63 -15.28 6.39 -16.21
C PRO A 63 -16.15 7.61 -16.55
N GLY A 64 -15.65 8.79 -16.18
CA GLY A 64 -16.27 10.08 -16.55
C GLY A 64 -17.32 10.57 -15.55
N GLY A 65 -17.27 10.04 -14.32
CA GLY A 65 -18.08 10.54 -13.22
C GLY A 65 -17.77 12.00 -12.88
N LYS A 66 -18.74 12.63 -12.22
CA LYS A 66 -18.63 13.99 -11.67
C LYS A 66 -19.18 14.01 -10.26
N ASP A 67 -18.68 14.92 -9.46
CA ASP A 67 -19.06 15.03 -8.05
C ASP A 67 -20.41 15.73 -7.81
N LYS A 68 -21.47 15.19 -8.43
CA LYS A 68 -22.78 15.84 -8.51
C LYS A 68 -23.44 16.13 -7.16
N ASN A 69 -23.06 15.39 -6.12
CA ASN A 69 -23.63 15.53 -4.78
C ASN A 69 -22.87 16.53 -3.90
N ASN A 70 -21.81 17.17 -4.41
CA ASN A 70 -21.06 18.12 -3.62
C ASN A 70 -21.97 19.26 -3.12
N PRO A 71 -21.94 19.61 -1.82
CA PRO A 71 -22.71 20.73 -1.30
C PRO A 71 -22.26 22.08 -1.87
N ASP A 72 -21.02 22.19 -2.34
CA ASP A 72 -20.52 23.35 -3.09
C ASP A 72 -20.84 23.20 -4.60
N PRO A 73 -21.73 24.03 -5.17
CA PRO A 73 -22.09 23.97 -6.59
C PRO A 73 -20.89 24.12 -7.53
N ALA A 74 -19.84 24.85 -7.13
CA ALA A 74 -18.65 25.02 -7.96
C ALA A 74 -17.84 23.73 -8.13
N LYS A 75 -17.99 22.79 -7.18
CA LYS A 75 -17.33 21.48 -7.20
C LYS A 75 -18.15 20.41 -7.91
N GLN A 76 -19.44 20.62 -8.16
CA GLN A 76 -20.31 19.59 -8.76
C GLN A 76 -19.90 19.17 -10.18
N SER A 77 -19.17 20.02 -10.89
CA SER A 77 -18.62 19.70 -12.21
C SER A 77 -17.26 19.02 -12.18
N ARG A 78 -16.60 18.90 -11.01
CA ARG A 78 -15.26 18.31 -10.91
C ARG A 78 -15.29 16.82 -11.28
N PRO A 79 -14.31 16.31 -12.05
CA PRO A 79 -14.19 14.88 -12.29
C PRO A 79 -14.00 14.09 -10.99
N THR A 80 -14.58 12.90 -10.93
CA THR A 80 -14.38 11.98 -9.80
C THR A 80 -13.04 11.25 -9.89
N LEU A 81 -12.53 11.00 -11.09
CA LEU A 81 -11.16 10.50 -11.29
C LEU A 81 -10.13 11.53 -10.79
N GLY A 82 -9.15 11.08 -10.00
CA GLY A 82 -8.16 11.93 -9.35
C GLY A 82 -8.69 12.71 -8.14
N MET A 83 -9.97 12.56 -7.79
CA MET A 83 -10.53 13.25 -6.63
C MET A 83 -10.00 12.66 -5.32
N PRO A 84 -9.59 13.49 -4.34
CA PRO A 84 -9.21 13.00 -3.02
C PRO A 84 -10.40 12.38 -2.28
N ILE A 85 -10.21 11.16 -1.77
CA ILE A 85 -11.16 10.41 -0.95
C ILE A 85 -10.64 10.28 0.48
N LEU A 86 -9.36 9.93 0.68
CA LEU A 86 -8.72 9.95 2.00
C LEU A 86 -7.90 11.24 2.12
N ILE A 87 -8.19 12.03 3.13
CA ILE A 87 -7.74 13.42 3.27
C ILE A 87 -6.98 13.56 4.59
N ASP A 88 -5.74 14.03 4.49
CA ASP A 88 -4.88 14.41 5.63
C ASP A 88 -4.78 13.34 6.73
N MET A 89 -4.60 12.08 6.35
CA MET A 89 -4.56 10.95 7.28
C MET A 89 -3.22 10.90 8.03
N LYS A 90 -3.22 11.32 9.29
CA LYS A 90 -2.05 11.43 10.17
C LYS A 90 -1.81 10.12 10.92
N LYS A 91 -0.55 9.66 10.96
CA LYS A 91 -0.18 8.44 11.70
C LYS A 91 -0.47 8.62 13.19
N LYS A 92 -1.18 7.67 13.80
CA LYS A 92 -1.36 7.60 15.26
C LYS A 92 -0.07 7.14 15.94
N ALA A 93 0.32 7.82 17.00
CA ALA A 93 1.48 7.40 17.80
C ALA A 93 1.24 6.01 18.42
N GLY A 94 2.19 5.10 18.24
CA GLY A 94 2.15 3.76 18.84
C GLY A 94 1.11 2.80 18.24
N ALA A 95 0.48 3.13 17.11
CA ALA A 95 -0.51 2.27 16.47
C ALA A 95 -0.34 2.24 14.94
N ASP A 96 -0.70 1.10 14.33
CA ASP A 96 -0.78 0.96 12.87
C ASP A 96 -2.10 1.47 12.30
N ALA A 97 -2.40 2.73 12.61
CA ALA A 97 -3.58 3.42 12.17
C ALA A 97 -3.27 4.89 11.85
N TRP A 98 -4.10 5.49 10.99
CA TRP A 98 -4.02 6.89 10.63
C TRP A 98 -5.39 7.54 10.77
N GLU A 99 -5.44 8.80 11.21
CA GLU A 99 -6.66 9.57 11.45
C GLU A 99 -6.69 10.82 10.59
N GLY A 100 -7.85 11.09 10.00
CA GLY A 100 -8.07 12.22 9.11
C GLY A 100 -9.53 12.30 8.70
N GLN A 101 -9.79 12.56 7.42
CA GLN A 101 -11.14 12.64 6.87
C GLN A 101 -11.33 11.75 5.65
N VAL A 102 -12.54 11.23 5.47
CA VAL A 102 -12.97 10.58 4.24
C VAL A 102 -14.08 11.39 3.57
N TYR A 103 -13.96 11.61 2.26
CA TYR A 103 -15.01 12.19 1.43
C TYR A 103 -15.84 11.09 0.77
N ASN A 104 -17.16 11.12 0.91
CA ASN A 104 -18.06 10.22 0.22
C ASN A 104 -18.79 10.95 -0.92
N ALA A 105 -18.41 10.68 -2.16
CA ALA A 105 -19.03 11.29 -3.34
C ALA A 105 -20.50 10.88 -3.54
N LYS A 106 -20.97 9.80 -2.88
CA LYS A 106 -22.36 9.34 -3.00
C LYS A 106 -23.35 10.23 -2.27
N ASP A 107 -22.93 10.88 -1.19
CA ASP A 107 -23.76 11.79 -0.38
C ASP A 107 -23.18 13.20 -0.27
N GLY A 108 -21.96 13.42 -0.75
CA GLY A 108 -21.29 14.71 -0.77
C GLY A 108 -20.64 15.11 0.56
N GLN A 109 -20.56 14.19 1.53
CA GLN A 109 -20.18 14.52 2.91
C GLN A 109 -18.74 14.14 3.25
N LEU A 110 -18.20 14.87 4.23
CA LEU A 110 -16.93 14.56 4.89
C LEU A 110 -17.20 13.91 6.25
N TYR A 111 -16.44 12.86 6.55
CA TYR A 111 -16.51 12.13 7.82
C TYR A 111 -15.13 12.09 8.47
N SER A 112 -15.08 12.29 9.79
CA SER A 112 -13.88 11.94 10.56
C SER A 112 -13.63 10.45 10.40
N SER A 113 -12.41 10.06 10.05
CA SER A 113 -12.11 8.70 9.64
C SER A 113 -10.80 8.19 10.22
N THR A 114 -10.75 6.88 10.45
CA THR A 114 -9.53 6.13 10.70
C THR A 114 -9.29 5.14 9.56
N ILE A 115 -8.04 4.97 9.16
CA ILE A 115 -7.62 3.88 8.28
C ILE A 115 -6.65 2.95 9.00
N LYS A 116 -6.80 1.64 8.81
CA LYS A 116 -5.99 0.62 9.46
C LYS A 116 -5.74 -0.55 8.51
N PRO A 117 -4.48 -0.81 8.13
CA PRO A 117 -4.12 -2.04 7.43
C PRO A 117 -4.38 -3.27 8.30
N VAL A 118 -4.95 -4.31 7.71
CA VAL A 118 -5.18 -5.61 8.33
C VAL A 118 -4.53 -6.69 7.48
N GLY A 119 -3.40 -7.20 7.96
CA GLY A 119 -2.53 -8.05 7.15
C GLY A 119 -1.95 -7.29 5.96
N THR A 120 -1.70 -8.00 4.86
CA THR A 120 -1.08 -7.44 3.66
C THR A 120 -2.09 -6.83 2.68
N ASP A 121 -3.31 -7.36 2.62
CA ASP A 121 -4.21 -7.17 1.48
C ASP A 121 -5.56 -6.53 1.83
N GLN A 122 -5.75 -6.12 3.08
CA GLN A 122 -6.96 -5.44 3.54
C GLN A 122 -6.63 -4.10 4.19
N LEU A 123 -7.47 -3.11 3.91
CA LEU A 123 -7.44 -1.79 4.54
C LEU A 123 -8.83 -1.49 5.09
N GLU A 124 -8.94 -1.43 6.41
CA GLU A 124 -10.16 -1.00 7.08
C GLU A 124 -10.26 0.52 7.03
N ILE A 125 -11.41 1.02 6.58
CA ILE A 125 -11.80 2.43 6.58
C ILE A 125 -12.99 2.55 7.51
N GLN A 126 -12.86 3.33 8.59
CA GLN A 126 -13.95 3.59 9.51
C GLN A 126 -14.24 5.09 9.55
N GLY A 127 -15.43 5.50 9.12
CA GLY A 127 -15.91 6.88 9.19
C GLY A 127 -16.98 7.04 10.27
N CYS A 128 -16.96 8.15 11.00
CA CYS A 128 -17.97 8.45 12.01
C CYS A 128 -18.63 9.81 11.77
N VAL A 129 -19.96 9.86 11.89
CA VAL A 129 -20.72 11.12 11.97
C VAL A 129 -20.71 11.59 13.42
N LEU A 130 -20.22 12.82 13.65
CA LEU A 130 -20.15 13.47 14.98
C LEU A 130 -19.43 12.63 16.06
N GLY A 131 -18.60 11.66 15.67
CA GLY A 131 -17.79 10.84 16.57
C GLY A 131 -18.48 9.65 17.24
N PHE A 132 -19.79 9.42 17.03
CA PHE A 132 -20.52 8.34 17.71
C PHE A 132 -21.31 7.41 16.78
N LEU A 133 -21.76 7.86 15.60
CA LEU A 133 -22.37 6.98 14.59
C LEU A 133 -21.32 6.59 13.57
N CYS A 134 -20.69 5.43 13.78
CA CYS A 134 -19.62 4.94 12.93
C CYS A 134 -20.10 3.86 11.98
N GLY A 135 -19.68 3.96 10.73
CA GLY A 135 -19.75 2.91 9.72
C GLY A 135 -18.35 2.65 9.18
N GLY A 136 -18.20 1.58 8.39
CA GLY A 136 -16.92 1.30 7.78
C GLY A 136 -17.01 0.34 6.62
N GLU A 137 -15.94 0.32 5.84
CA GLU A 137 -15.73 -0.58 4.73
C GLU A 137 -14.34 -1.20 4.84
N THR A 138 -14.20 -2.42 4.32
CA THR A 138 -12.88 -3.02 4.12
C THR A 138 -12.56 -2.99 2.64
N TRP A 139 -11.49 -2.32 2.29
CA TRP A 139 -10.98 -2.27 0.92
C TRP A 139 -9.95 -3.37 0.71
N THR A 140 -9.88 -3.87 -0.52
CA THR A 140 -9.00 -4.99 -0.88
C THR A 140 -7.93 -4.51 -1.84
N ARG A 141 -6.69 -4.95 -1.62
CA ARG A 141 -5.55 -4.56 -2.45
C ARG A 141 -5.71 -5.08 -3.90
N VAL A 142 -5.33 -4.27 -4.89
CA VAL A 142 -5.47 -4.59 -6.33
C VAL A 142 -4.25 -5.31 -6.92
N GLY A 143 -3.11 -5.32 -6.23
CA GLY A 143 -1.89 -6.01 -6.65
C GLY A 143 -0.87 -6.08 -5.51
N PRO A 144 0.32 -6.67 -5.71
CA PRO A 144 1.37 -6.66 -4.69
C PRO A 144 1.70 -5.21 -4.27
N PRO A 145 2.16 -4.97 -3.02
CA PRO A 145 2.53 -3.63 -2.55
C PRO A 145 3.44 -2.94 -3.55
N ILE A 146 3.18 -1.65 -3.83
CA ILE A 146 4.10 -0.86 -4.62
C ILE A 146 5.42 -0.89 -3.85
N PRO A 147 6.52 -1.44 -4.41
CA PRO A 147 7.80 -1.39 -3.72
C PRO A 147 8.07 0.09 -3.49
N VAL A 148 8.24 0.49 -2.22
CA VAL A 148 8.59 1.85 -1.83
C VAL A 148 9.57 2.41 -2.85
N SER A 149 9.12 3.36 -3.65
CA SER A 149 9.94 3.97 -4.69
C SER A 149 11.26 4.37 -4.04
N ALA A 150 12.35 3.98 -4.69
CA ALA A 150 13.73 4.28 -4.32
C ALA A 150 14.06 5.78 -4.40
N ALA A 151 13.21 6.64 -3.84
CA ALA A 151 13.46 8.05 -3.59
C ALA A 151 14.09 8.18 -2.19
N GLY A 152 15.33 7.71 -2.05
CA GLY A 152 16.04 7.83 -0.77
C GLY A 152 17.40 7.13 -0.63
N SER A 153 18.05 6.67 -1.70
CA SER A 153 19.42 6.14 -1.57
C SER A 153 20.28 6.50 -2.78
N PRO A 154 21.48 7.08 -2.59
CA PRO A 154 22.39 7.36 -3.69
C PRO A 154 22.88 6.03 -4.30
N ALA A 155 22.82 5.96 -5.62
CA ALA A 155 23.11 4.78 -6.42
C ALA A 155 24.48 4.15 -6.10
N ALA A 156 24.47 2.91 -5.61
CA ALA A 156 25.61 2.01 -5.75
C ALA A 156 25.47 1.26 -7.08
N LYS A 157 26.43 1.44 -7.98
CA LYS A 157 26.59 0.65 -9.22
C LYS A 157 26.64 -0.84 -8.88
N GLY A 158 25.76 -1.63 -9.49
CA GLY A 158 25.72 -3.08 -9.33
C GLY A 158 25.00 -3.81 -10.48
N THR A 159 25.73 -4.00 -11.56
CA THR A 159 25.69 -5.06 -12.59
C THR A 159 24.45 -5.99 -12.69
N GLN A 160 23.74 -5.91 -13.81
CA GLN A 160 22.73 -6.89 -14.27
C GLN A 160 23.36 -8.27 -14.58
N PRO A 161 22.72 -9.41 -14.24
CA PRO A 161 23.07 -10.71 -14.80
C PRO A 161 22.45 -10.90 -16.19
N LYS A 162 23.32 -11.22 -17.15
CA LYS A 162 23.07 -11.52 -18.55
C LYS A 162 22.39 -12.89 -18.70
N SER A 163 21.22 -12.95 -19.34
CA SER A 163 20.61 -14.22 -19.76
C SER A 163 21.35 -14.78 -21.00
N THR A 164 21.86 -16.00 -20.88
CA THR A 164 22.50 -16.74 -21.96
C THR A 164 21.48 -17.67 -22.63
N ALA A 165 21.26 -17.47 -23.93
CA ALA A 165 20.58 -18.42 -24.81
C ALA A 165 21.54 -19.51 -25.31
N PRO A 166 21.02 -20.66 -25.77
CA PRO A 166 21.69 -21.43 -26.83
C PRO A 166 20.81 -21.55 -28.10
N GLN A 167 21.51 -21.62 -29.24
CA GLN A 167 21.01 -21.44 -30.61
C GLN A 167 20.86 -22.77 -31.37
N LYS A 168 19.75 -22.89 -32.15
CA LYS A 168 19.49 -23.56 -33.45
C LYS A 168 19.80 -25.06 -33.70
N THR A 169 18.84 -25.71 -34.39
CA THR A 169 18.95 -26.42 -35.69
C THR A 169 17.54 -26.71 -36.25
N THR A 170 17.09 -26.02 -37.31
CA THR A 170 16.84 -26.47 -38.71
C THR A 170 15.71 -27.49 -38.94
N GLY A 171 14.71 -27.09 -39.75
CA GLY A 171 13.75 -27.99 -40.42
C GLY A 171 12.40 -27.31 -40.70
N ALA A 172 12.12 -26.98 -41.96
CA ALA A 172 10.85 -26.40 -42.42
C ALA A 172 9.81 -27.50 -42.75
N VAL A 173 8.51 -27.20 -42.56
CA VAL A 173 7.35 -27.39 -43.48
C VAL A 173 6.08 -26.99 -42.71
N ALA A 174 5.23 -26.12 -43.29
CA ALA A 174 3.90 -25.75 -42.79
C ALA A 174 2.82 -26.72 -43.36
N PRO A 175 1.59 -26.83 -42.82
CA PRO A 175 0.60 -25.74 -42.92
C PRO A 175 -0.35 -25.53 -41.72
N ALA A 176 -0.80 -24.28 -41.62
CA ALA A 176 -1.99 -23.70 -41.00
C ALA A 176 -2.93 -24.56 -40.12
N THR A 177 -3.08 -24.14 -38.85
CA THR A 177 -4.37 -24.11 -38.13
C THR A 177 -4.38 -23.00 -37.06
N LYS A 178 -5.29 -22.03 -37.24
CA LYS A 178 -5.98 -21.14 -36.27
C LYS A 178 -5.22 -20.67 -35.00
N PRO A 179 -4.99 -19.36 -34.77
CA PRO A 179 -4.45 -18.91 -33.49
C PRO A 179 -5.55 -18.98 -32.43
N ALA A 180 -5.42 -19.94 -31.51
CA ALA A 180 -6.03 -19.84 -30.19
C ALA A 180 -5.40 -18.63 -29.49
N GLN A 181 -6.21 -17.61 -29.20
CA GLN A 181 -5.80 -16.47 -28.39
C GLN A 181 -5.42 -16.97 -27.00
N LYS A 182 -4.11 -17.05 -26.74
CA LYS A 182 -3.56 -17.10 -25.40
C LYS A 182 -3.86 -15.74 -24.77
N GLN A 183 -4.89 -15.68 -23.92
CA GLN A 183 -5.20 -14.51 -23.11
C GLN A 183 -3.97 -14.14 -22.28
N ALA A 184 -3.37 -13.00 -22.60
CA ALA A 184 -2.41 -12.34 -21.75
C ALA A 184 -3.12 -11.91 -20.44
N PRO A 185 -2.47 -11.99 -19.27
CA PRO A 185 -3.03 -11.45 -18.05
C PRO A 185 -3.25 -9.94 -18.25
N GLY A 186 -4.53 -9.54 -18.16
CA GLY A 186 -4.95 -8.16 -18.36
C GLY A 186 -4.24 -7.22 -17.39
N ASN A 187 -3.63 -6.19 -17.94
CA ASN A 187 -2.81 -5.21 -17.23
C ASN A 187 -3.71 -4.29 -16.39
N ALA A 188 -4.02 -4.70 -15.15
CA ALA A 188 -4.72 -3.85 -14.17
C ALA A 188 -3.92 -2.58 -13.80
N ASN A 189 -2.65 -2.51 -14.21
CA ASN A 189 -1.74 -1.40 -13.92
C ASN A 189 -1.87 -0.22 -14.91
N ALA A 190 -2.23 -0.47 -16.18
CA ALA A 190 -2.25 0.56 -17.22
C ALA A 190 -3.29 1.67 -17.00
N GLN A 191 -4.31 1.42 -16.19
CA GLN A 191 -5.37 2.38 -15.90
C GLN A 191 -5.12 3.17 -14.61
N ALA A 192 -4.42 2.60 -13.64
CA ALA A 192 -3.95 3.34 -12.48
C ALA A 192 -2.84 4.34 -12.85
N ASP A 193 -2.18 4.14 -14.00
CA ASP A 193 -1.26 5.11 -14.61
C ASP A 193 -1.96 6.40 -15.08
N ALA A 194 -3.27 6.40 -15.30
CA ALA A 194 -4.01 7.56 -15.83
C ALA A 194 -4.03 8.76 -14.87
N VAL A 195 -3.92 8.52 -13.56
CA VAL A 195 -3.87 9.57 -12.53
C VAL A 195 -2.43 9.93 -12.15
N GLY A 196 -1.44 9.11 -12.51
CA GLY A 196 -0.03 9.34 -12.20
C GLY A 196 0.26 9.35 -10.69
N ASP A 197 1.18 10.22 -10.28
CA ASP A 197 1.51 10.46 -8.87
C ASP A 197 0.43 11.34 -8.22
N ILE A 198 -0.31 10.75 -7.27
CA ILE A 198 -1.39 11.47 -6.58
C ILE A 198 -0.89 12.64 -5.75
N CYS A 199 0.39 12.67 -5.35
CA CYS A 199 0.93 13.79 -4.59
C CYS A 199 1.08 15.07 -5.41
N LEU A 200 0.96 14.99 -6.74
CA LEU A 200 0.98 16.14 -7.64
C LEU A 200 -0.41 16.71 -7.94
N LEU A 201 -1.48 16.03 -7.53
CA LEU A 201 -2.85 16.51 -7.73
C LEU A 201 -3.04 17.84 -6.98
N PRO A 202 -3.65 18.87 -7.60
CA PRO A 202 -3.73 20.21 -7.00
C PRO A 202 -4.31 20.21 -5.59
N ASP A 203 -5.39 19.44 -5.38
CA ASP A 203 -6.10 19.34 -4.10
C ASP A 203 -5.27 18.64 -2.99
N ILE A 204 -4.21 17.90 -3.36
CA ILE A 204 -3.33 17.17 -2.44
C ILE A 204 -2.00 17.90 -2.25
N ALA A 205 -1.44 18.45 -3.33
CA ALA A 205 -0.20 19.21 -3.33
C ALA A 205 -0.35 20.55 -2.59
N ARG A 206 -1.53 21.16 -2.66
CA ARG A 206 -1.86 22.45 -2.05
C ARG A 206 -3.23 22.37 -1.38
N PRO A 207 -3.35 21.65 -0.25
CA PRO A 207 -4.62 21.52 0.43
C PRO A 207 -5.10 22.91 0.86
N THR A 208 -6.21 23.36 0.29
CA THR A 208 -6.88 24.59 0.72
C THR A 208 -7.57 24.29 2.05
N HIS A 209 -7.10 24.94 3.12
CA HIS A 209 -7.74 24.91 4.44
C HIS A 209 -9.06 25.67 4.45
#